data_AF-T0N3S7-F1
#
_entry.id   AF-T0N3S7-F1
#
_cell.length_a   1.000
_cell.length_b   1.000
_cell.length_c   1.000
_cell.angle_alpha   90.00
_cell.angle_beta   90.00
_cell.angle_gamma   90.00
#
_symmetry.space_group_name_H-M   'P 1'
#
loop_
_entity.id
_entity.type
_entity.pdbx_description
1 polymer ?
#
loop_
_entity_poly.entity_id
_entity_poly.type
_entity_poly.pdbx_seq_one_letter_code
_entity_poly.pdbx_strand_id
1 'polypeptide(L)'
;MKTYSKQSVVSYGQIGIIGLESSRELCEKINNYLIGQRINTDHTNSVQKSFLIPVKEIRFSNGEGKIVLEDTVRGKDIYIICDVGNYSCTYEMHGFKNHKSPDDHFQDIKRVLSALGGKAKKNNCNHATFVF
;
A
#
# COMPACT_ATOMS: atom_id res chain seq x y z
N MET A 1 -31.68 7.64 34.90
CA MET A 1 -31.01 6.48 34.28
C MET A 1 -30.75 6.85 32.81
N LYS A 2 -29.51 7.21 32.45
CA LYS A 2 -29.19 7.67 31.09
C LYS A 2 -29.04 6.46 30.17
N THR A 3 -29.89 6.36 29.15
CA THR A 3 -29.82 5.39 28.07
C THR A 3 -28.61 5.70 27.19
N TYR A 4 -27.61 4.83 27.21
CA TYR A 4 -26.45 4.93 26.32
C TYR A 4 -26.88 4.58 24.90
N SER A 5 -26.90 5.58 24.01
CA SER A 5 -27.04 5.37 22.57
C SER A 5 -25.82 4.59 22.07
N LYS A 6 -26.05 3.37 21.58
CA LYS A 6 -25.06 2.53 20.90
C LYS A 6 -24.39 3.37 19.81
N GLN A 7 -23.14 3.75 20.02
CA GLN A 7 -22.33 4.45 19.02
C GLN A 7 -22.40 3.67 17.71
N SER A 8 -22.80 4.35 16.64
CA SER A 8 -22.85 3.78 15.30
C SER A 8 -21.48 3.19 14.97
N VAL A 9 -21.42 1.88 14.78
CA VAL A 9 -20.22 1.19 14.29
C VAL A 9 -19.91 1.84 12.94
N VAL A 10 -18.88 2.68 12.90
CA VAL A 10 -18.40 3.26 11.65
C VAL A 10 -17.93 2.08 10.81
N SER A 11 -18.61 1.84 9.68
CA SER A 11 -18.18 0.85 8.69
C SER A 11 -16.90 1.37 8.04
N TYR A 12 -15.75 1.15 8.68
CA TYR A 12 -14.45 1.44 8.08
C TYR A 12 -14.32 0.65 6.78
N GLY A 13 -13.75 1.27 5.74
CA GLY A 13 -13.48 0.59 4.48
C GLY A 13 -12.54 -0.59 4.70
N GLN A 14 -12.50 -1.54 3.77
CA GLN A 14 -11.49 -2.60 3.84
C GLN A 14 -10.10 -1.97 3.75
N ILE A 15 -9.22 -2.30 4.68
CA ILE A 15 -7.84 -1.79 4.69
C ILE A 15 -7.06 -2.45 3.55
N GLY A 16 -6.28 -1.65 2.82
CA GLY A 16 -5.31 -2.10 1.84
C GLY A 16 -3.92 -1.50 2.10
N ILE A 17 -2.88 -2.29 1.95
CA ILE A 17 -1.49 -1.88 2.17
C ILE A 17 -0.74 -2.06 0.85
N ILE A 18 -0.13 -0.99 0.35
CA ILE A 18 0.79 -1.00 -0.78
C ILE A 18 2.20 -0.84 -0.21
N GLY A 19 2.94 -1.95 -0.15
CA GLY A 19 4.34 -1.95 0.23
C GLY A 19 5.23 -1.83 -0.99
N LEU A 20 5.99 -0.75 -1.10
CA LEU A 20 7.06 -0.64 -2.09
C LEU A 20 8.24 -1.54 -1.74
N GLU A 21 9.09 -1.84 -2.71
CA GLU A 21 10.24 -2.73 -2.64
C GLU A 21 11.16 -2.37 -1.47
N SER A 22 11.32 -1.08 -1.18
CA SER A 22 12.11 -0.57 -0.05
C SER A 22 11.61 -1.00 1.32
N SER A 23 10.33 -1.35 1.45
CA SER A 23 9.67 -1.66 2.72
C SER A 23 8.95 -3.00 2.72
N ARG A 24 9.24 -3.86 1.73
CA ARG A 24 8.49 -5.10 1.50
C ARG A 24 8.46 -6.02 2.72
N GLU A 25 9.61 -6.26 3.34
CA GLU A 25 9.72 -7.12 4.53
C GLU A 25 8.91 -6.58 5.71
N LEU A 26 8.90 -5.25 5.89
CA LEU A 26 8.11 -4.60 6.93
C LEU A 26 6.61 -4.78 6.65
N CYS A 27 6.20 -4.60 5.40
CA CYS A 27 4.80 -4.76 4.99
C CYS A 27 4.31 -6.20 5.17
N GLU A 28 5.15 -7.19 4.87
CA GLU A 28 4.83 -8.61 5.11
C GLU A 28 4.64 -8.90 6.60
N LYS A 29 5.48 -8.34 7.48
CA LYS A 29 5.32 -8.45 8.94
C LYS A 29 4.01 -7.81 9.43
N ILE A 30 3.71 -6.59 8.95
CA ILE A 30 2.46 -5.89 9.29
C ILE A 30 1.24 -6.71 8.83
N ASN A 31 1.27 -7.23 7.60
CA ASN A 31 0.20 -8.05 7.05
C ASN A 31 -0.06 -9.30 7.90
N ASN A 32 0.99 -10.04 8.26
CA ASN A 32 0.87 -11.24 9.08
C ASN A 32 0.32 -10.92 10.47
N TYR A 33 0.76 -9.82 11.07
CA TYR A 33 0.24 -9.35 12.35
C TYR A 33 -1.26 -9.02 12.26
N LEU A 34 -1.70 -8.27 11.25
CA LEU A 34 -3.10 -7.90 11.06
C LEU A 34 -4.00 -9.11 10.80
N ILE A 35 -3.52 -10.09 10.01
CA ILE A 35 -4.23 -11.36 9.80
C ILE A 35 -4.40 -12.10 11.12
N GLY A 36 -3.33 -12.21 11.93
CA GLY A 36 -3.39 -12.84 13.25
C GLY A 36 -4.39 -12.17 14.19
N GLN A 37 -4.42 -10.83 14.21
CA GLN A 37 -5.40 -10.07 15.01
C GLN A 37 -6.84 -10.34 14.56
N ARG A 38 -7.08 -10.40 13.24
CA ARG A 38 -8.42 -10.69 12.68
C ARG A 38 -8.90 -12.10 13.02
N ILE A 39 -8.03 -13.09 12.92
CA ILE A 39 -8.36 -14.48 13.30
C ILE A 39 -8.77 -14.57 14.78
N ASN A 40 -8.13 -13.81 15.65
CA ASN A 40 -8.42 -13.83 17.09
C ASN A 40 -9.68 -13.04 17.48
N THR A 41 -10.16 -12.12 16.63
CA THR A 41 -11.25 -11.19 16.94
C THR A 41 -12.56 -11.49 16.21
N ASP A 42 -12.49 -11.97 14.97
CA ASP A 42 -13.67 -12.29 14.16
C ASP A 42 -13.93 -13.82 14.15
N HIS A 43 -14.98 -14.27 14.85
CA HIS A 43 -15.47 -15.66 14.78
C HIS A 43 -16.31 -15.96 13.51
N THR A 44 -16.34 -15.05 12.55
CA THR A 44 -17.12 -15.17 11.32
C THR A 44 -16.19 -15.52 10.15
N ASN A 45 -16.59 -16.49 9.32
CA ASN A 45 -15.79 -17.12 8.24
C ASN A 45 -15.29 -16.20 7.10
N SER A 46 -15.36 -14.88 7.25
CA SER A 46 -14.92 -13.91 6.25
C SER A 46 -13.54 -13.34 6.58
N VAL A 47 -12.56 -14.22 6.82
CA VAL A 47 -11.18 -13.79 7.10
C VAL A 47 -10.56 -13.26 5.80
N GLN A 48 -10.31 -11.95 5.74
CA GLN A 48 -9.55 -11.34 4.66
C GLN A 48 -8.16 -12.01 4.60
N LYS A 49 -7.84 -12.64 3.47
CA LYS A 49 -6.62 -13.46 3.31
C LYS A 49 -5.32 -12.64 3.29
N SER A 50 -5.40 -11.38 2.86
CA SER A 50 -4.26 -10.48 2.79
C SER A 50 -4.73 -9.02 2.80
N PHE A 51 -3.99 -8.17 3.48
CA PHE A 51 -4.12 -6.72 3.41
C PHE A 51 -3.18 -6.13 2.35
N LEU A 52 -2.16 -6.88 1.91
CA LEU A 52 -1.25 -6.44 0.87
C LEU A 52 -1.93 -6.40 -0.48
N ILE A 53 -1.78 -5.26 -1.15
CA ILE A 53 -2.18 -5.05 -2.54
C ILE A 53 -0.93 -5.25 -3.40
N PRO A 54 -0.94 -6.21 -4.34
CA PRO A 54 0.18 -6.45 -5.23
C PRO A 54 0.46 -5.20 -6.07
N VAL A 55 1.71 -4.75 -5.98
CA VAL A 55 2.26 -3.64 -6.77
C VAL A 55 3.51 -4.12 -7.49
N LYS A 56 3.65 -3.72 -8.75
CA LYS A 56 4.83 -3.99 -9.55
C LYS A 56 5.55 -2.69 -9.85
N GLU A 57 6.79 -2.61 -9.36
CA GLU A 57 7.75 -1.56 -9.67
C GLU A 57 8.58 -1.98 -10.86
N ILE A 58 8.47 -1.22 -11.95
CA ILE A 58 9.22 -1.45 -13.18
C ILE A 58 10.16 -0.27 -13.36
N ARG A 59 11.43 -0.55 -13.57
CA ARG A 59 12.44 0.46 -13.88
C ARG A 59 12.95 0.21 -15.28
N PHE A 60 12.88 1.23 -16.13
CA PHE A 60 13.39 1.17 -17.49
C PHE A 60 14.90 1.45 -17.50
N SER A 61 15.58 0.99 -18.55
CA SER A 61 17.05 1.12 -18.68
C SER A 61 17.54 2.57 -18.79
N ASN A 62 16.63 3.54 -18.94
CA ASN A 62 16.87 4.99 -18.94
C ASN A 62 16.63 5.64 -17.55
N GLY A 63 16.31 4.86 -16.52
CA GLY A 63 16.02 5.35 -15.16
C GLY A 63 14.54 5.68 -14.88
N GLU A 64 13.67 5.68 -15.89
CA GLU A 64 12.25 5.96 -15.70
C GLU A 64 11.55 4.84 -14.91
N GLY A 65 10.73 5.23 -13.93
CA GLY A 65 9.91 4.31 -13.14
C GLY A 65 8.49 4.17 -13.68
N LYS A 66 7.91 2.99 -13.57
CA LYS A 66 6.50 2.70 -13.80
C LYS A 66 5.96 1.85 -12.65
N ILE A 67 4.79 2.22 -12.15
CA ILE A 67 4.04 1.47 -11.15
C ILE A 67 2.82 0.84 -11.81
N VAL A 68 2.58 -0.44 -11.50
CA VAL A 68 1.36 -1.15 -11.88
C VAL A 68 0.71 -1.71 -10.62
N LEU A 69 -0.56 -1.37 -10.41
CA LEU A 69 -1.41 -1.99 -9.39
C LEU A 69 -2.17 -3.13 -10.05
N GLU A 70 -2.02 -4.35 -9.55
CA GLU A 70 -2.64 -5.53 -10.16
C GLU A 70 -4.08 -5.76 -9.67
N ASP A 71 -4.39 -5.26 -8.47
CA ASP A 71 -5.68 -5.42 -7.82
C ASP A 71 -6.50 -4.12 -7.73
N THR A 72 -7.81 -4.28 -7.60
CA THR A 72 -8.71 -3.14 -7.34
C THR A 72 -8.51 -2.55 -5.94
N VAL A 73 -8.40 -1.22 -5.91
CA VAL A 73 -8.23 -0.37 -4.71
C VAL A 73 -9.51 0.37 -4.31
N ARG A 74 -10.63 0.10 -5.00
CA ARG A 74 -11.89 0.84 -4.83
C ARG A 74 -12.55 0.55 -3.48
N GLY A 75 -13.02 1.60 -2.81
CA GLY A 75 -13.69 1.48 -1.50
C GLY A 75 -12.79 0.98 -0.37
N LYS A 76 -11.47 0.90 -0.61
CA LYS A 76 -10.46 0.56 0.38
C LYS A 76 -9.80 1.81 0.94
N ASP A 77 -9.37 1.73 2.20
CA ASP A 77 -8.47 2.70 2.82
C ASP A 77 -7.04 2.22 2.58
N ILE A 78 -6.28 2.97 1.78
CA ILE A 78 -4.98 2.55 1.28
C ILE A 78 -3.86 3.18 2.10
N TYR A 79 -2.94 2.35 2.58
CA TYR A 79 -1.69 2.77 3.21
C TYR A 79 -0.54 2.48 2.27
N ILE A 80 0.21 3.51 1.90
CA ILE A 80 1.42 3.37 1.07
C ILE A 80 2.61 3.44 2.01
N ILE A 81 3.43 2.39 2.01
CA ILE A 81 4.60 2.27 2.87
C ILE A 81 5.84 2.24 1.96
N CYS A 82 6.81 3.09 2.28
CA CYS A 82 8.07 3.19 1.55
C CYS A 82 9.17 3.74 2.44
N ASP A 83 10.30 3.04 2.50
CA ASP A 83 11.50 3.53 3.14
C ASP A 83 12.36 4.30 2.12
N VAL A 84 12.35 5.63 2.19
CA VAL A 84 13.12 6.50 1.30
C VAL A 84 14.63 6.45 1.57
N GLY A 85 15.05 5.96 2.74
CA GLY A 85 16.45 5.80 3.12
C GLY A 85 17.06 4.46 2.71
N ASN A 86 16.27 3.56 2.12
CA ASN A 86 16.74 2.23 1.76
C ASN A 86 17.56 2.23 0.46
N TYR A 87 18.89 2.25 0.58
CA TYR A 87 19.82 2.16 -0.55
C TYR A 87 20.08 0.73 -1.05
N SER A 88 19.46 -0.30 -0.46
CA SER A 88 19.66 -1.69 -0.91
C SER A 88 18.90 -2.03 -2.19
N CYS A 89 17.84 -1.28 -2.53
CA CYS A 89 17.08 -1.47 -3.76
C CYS A 89 17.91 -1.05 -4.99
N THR A 90 18.02 -1.93 -5.98
CA THR A 90 18.88 -1.72 -7.15
C THR A 90 18.16 -2.02 -8.45
N TYR A 91 18.60 -1.39 -9.54
CA TYR A 91 18.09 -1.59 -10.89
C TYR A 91 19.20 -1.48 -11.93
N GLU A 92 18.97 -1.99 -13.13
CA GLU A 92 19.90 -1.84 -14.25
C GLU A 92 19.56 -0.62 -15.09
N MET A 93 20.55 0.26 -15.29
CA MET A 93 20.44 1.43 -16.16
C MET A 93 21.67 1.48 -17.06
N HIS A 94 21.43 1.46 -18.37
CA HIS A 94 22.46 1.38 -19.41
C HIS A 94 23.54 0.29 -19.18
N GLY A 95 23.15 -0.87 -18.63
CA GLY A 95 24.07 -1.98 -18.33
C GLY A 95 24.86 -1.84 -17.03
N PHE A 96 24.63 -0.77 -16.26
CA PHE A 96 25.22 -0.57 -14.94
C PHE A 96 24.18 -0.82 -13.84
N LYS A 97 24.61 -1.48 -12.76
CA LYS A 97 23.82 -1.61 -11.55
C LYS A 97 23.78 -0.28 -10.81
N ASN A 98 22.59 0.27 -10.64
CA ASN A 98 22.34 1.52 -9.95
C ASN A 98 21.50 1.28 -8.69
N HIS A 99 21.74 2.09 -7.66
CA HIS A 99 20.97 2.07 -6.42
C HIS A 99 19.84 3.10 -6.50
N LYS A 100 18.65 2.77 -5.99
CA LYS A 100 17.57 3.74 -5.87
C LYS A 100 17.99 4.85 -4.90
N SER A 101 17.91 6.08 -5.37
CA SER A 101 18.08 7.28 -4.55
C SER A 101 16.83 7.56 -3.72
N PRO A 102 16.91 8.43 -2.69
CA PRO A 102 15.71 8.90 -1.98
C PRO A 102 14.69 9.56 -2.91
N ASP A 103 15.14 10.23 -3.98
CA ASP A 103 14.22 10.79 -4.98
C ASP A 103 13.54 9.69 -5.79
N ASP A 104 14.25 8.63 -6.20
CA ASP A 104 13.65 7.51 -6.92
C ASP A 104 12.49 6.88 -6.15
N HIS A 105 12.70 6.64 -4.85
CA HIS A 105 11.66 6.13 -3.94
C HIS A 105 10.50 7.12 -3.83
N PHE A 106 10.78 8.41 -3.65
CA PHE A 106 9.73 9.43 -3.56
C PHE A 106 8.91 9.57 -4.86
N GLN A 107 9.54 9.43 -6.02
CA GLN A 107 8.84 9.42 -7.30
C GLN A 107 7.97 8.17 -7.45
N ASP A 108 8.40 7.02 -6.94
CA ASP A 108 7.58 5.80 -6.95
C ASP A 108 6.33 5.94 -6.08
N ILE A 109 6.44 6.58 -4.92
CA ILE A 109 5.29 6.96 -4.08
C ILE A 109 4.29 7.82 -4.87
N LYS A 110 4.76 8.84 -5.59
CA LYS A 110 3.90 9.70 -6.43
C LYS A 110 3.25 8.92 -7.57
N ARG A 111 3.96 7.95 -8.16
CA ARG A 111 3.42 7.08 -9.21
C ARG A 111 2.32 6.17 -8.67
N VAL A 112 2.48 5.61 -7.46
CA VAL A 112 1.40 4.87 -6.78
C VAL A 112 0.19 5.78 -6.59
N LEU A 113 0.39 6.99 -6.04
CA LEU A 113 -0.71 7.94 -5.85
C LEU A 113 -1.43 8.28 -7.16
N SER A 114 -0.68 8.44 -8.25
CA SER A 114 -1.23 8.69 -9.59
C SER A 114 -2.05 7.49 -10.09
N ALA A 115 -1.59 6.26 -9.83
CA ALA A 115 -2.31 5.04 -10.15
C ALA A 115 -3.59 4.85 -9.33
N LEU A 116 -3.60 5.29 -8.06
CA LEU A 116 -4.79 5.32 -7.20
C LEU A 116 -5.81 6.40 -7.63
N GLY A 117 -5.32 7.53 -8.15
CA GLY A 117 -6.02 8.81 -8.15
C GLY A 117 -6.18 9.49 -9.50
N GLY A 118 -6.09 8.78 -10.62
CA GLY A 118 -6.43 9.31 -11.95
C GLY A 118 -7.92 9.68 -12.08
N LYS A 119 -8.29 10.87 -11.59
CA LYS A 119 -9.63 11.53 -11.60
C LYS A 119 -10.62 11.11 -10.51
N ALA A 120 -11.04 12.12 -9.75
CA ALA A 120 -12.19 12.12 -8.87
C ALA A 120 -13.48 11.75 -9.62
N LYS A 121 -13.91 10.49 -9.52
CA LYS A 121 -15.29 10.06 -9.80
C LYS A 121 -15.70 9.00 -8.79
N LYS A 122 -16.29 9.43 -7.67
CA LYS A 122 -17.20 8.75 -6.70
C LYS A 122 -16.95 7.28 -6.29
N ASN A 123 -15.98 6.57 -6.86
CA ASN A 123 -15.80 5.12 -6.88
C ASN A 123 -14.31 4.71 -6.69
N ASN A 124 -13.43 5.61 -6.23
CA ASN A 124 -12.01 5.31 -6.00
C ASN A 124 -11.77 4.85 -4.55
N CYS A 125 -10.51 4.69 -4.13
CA CYS A 125 -10.15 4.46 -2.73
C CYS A 125 -10.75 5.56 -1.83
N ASN A 126 -11.18 5.20 -0.62
CA ASN A 126 -11.83 6.11 0.31
C ASN A 126 -10.83 7.12 0.89
N HIS A 127 -9.62 6.64 1.20
CA HIS A 127 -8.54 7.42 1.77
C HIS A 127 -7.19 6.82 1.36
N ALA A 128 -6.16 7.67 1.23
CA ALA A 128 -4.78 7.23 1.00
C ALA A 128 -3.86 7.91 2.02
N THR A 129 -3.18 7.13 2.84
CA THR A 129 -2.22 7.59 3.85
C THR A 129 -0.81 7.15 3.47
N PHE A 130 0.17 8.05 3.65
CA PHE A 130 1.58 7.77 3.42
C PHE A 130 2.29 7.52 4.74
N VAL A 131 3.11 6.46 4.77
CA VAL A 131 3.97 6.10 5.90
C VAL A 131 5.40 6.02 5.37
N PHE A 132 6.27 6.89 5.89
CA PHE A 132 7.70 6.93 5.64
C PHE A 132 8.47 6.20 6.74
#